data_AF-A0A6J7M471-F1
#
_entry.id   AF-A0A6J7M471-F1
#
_cell.length_a   1.000
_cell.length_b   1.000
_cell.length_c   1.000
_cell.angle_alpha   90.00
_cell.angle_beta   90.00
_cell.angle_gamma   90.00
#
_symmetry.space_group_name_H-M   'P 1'
#
loop_
_entity.id
_entity.type
_entity.pdbx_description
1 polymer ?
#
loop_
_entity_poly.entity_id
_entity_poly.type
_entity_poly.pdbx_seq_one_letter_code
_entity_poly.pdbx_strand_id
1 'polypeptide(L)'
;MAHHIAKLARMRHPATAVPAEISLTIQEMGRVAGLIIDKLAGIIESRNLEDAKQLAIDDDEMDKLHRKLIQTLVDKSWPHGTESAIDLTLLGRYYERCADHAVSIARRVHYLVTGEFDSKND
;
A
#
# COMPACT_ATOMS: atom_id res chain seq x y z
N MET A 1 -8.35 3.26 5.55
CA MET A 1 -7.84 3.48 4.18
C MET A 1 -8.74 2.90 3.09
N ALA A 2 -9.26 1.68 3.22
CA ALA A 2 -10.19 1.07 2.26
C ALA A 2 -11.40 1.95 1.88
N HIS A 3 -11.98 2.71 2.82
CA HIS A 3 -13.06 3.66 2.52
C HIS A 3 -12.67 4.72 1.47
N HIS A 4 -11.43 5.25 1.51
CA HIS A 4 -10.99 6.27 0.56
C HIS A 4 -10.81 5.70 -0.85
N ILE A 5 -10.27 4.48 -0.94
CA ILE A 5 -10.16 3.72 -2.21
C ILE A 5 -11.56 3.52 -2.81
N ALA A 6 -12.50 3.02 -2.02
CA ALA A 6 -13.89 2.80 -2.46
C ALA A 6 -14.59 4.12 -2.84
N LYS A 7 -14.36 5.20 -2.09
CA LYS A 7 -14.93 6.53 -2.38
C LYS A 7 -14.43 7.05 -3.72
N LEU A 8 -13.14 6.92 -4.02
CA LEU A 8 -12.56 7.34 -5.30
C LEU A 8 -13.19 6.58 -6.47
N ALA A 9 -13.29 5.25 -6.36
CA ALA A 9 -13.93 4.42 -7.37
C ALA A 9 -15.40 4.84 -7.62
N ARG A 10 -16.15 5.09 -6.55
CA ARG A 10 -17.54 5.54 -6.63
C ARG A 10 -17.69 6.93 -7.24
N MET A 11 -16.76 7.86 -6.95
CA MET A 11 -16.83 9.23 -7.46
C MET A 11 -16.72 9.33 -8.98
N ARG A 12 -16.10 8.33 -9.64
CA ARG A 12 -15.91 8.32 -11.10
C ARG A 12 -16.97 7.52 -11.85
N HIS A 13 -17.85 6.81 -11.15
CA HIS A 13 -18.94 6.06 -11.77
C HIS A 13 -19.86 6.97 -12.62
N PRO A 14 -20.29 6.58 -13.84
CA PRO A 14 -20.10 5.26 -14.47
C PRO A 14 -18.76 5.06 -15.19
N ALA A 15 -17.92 6.09 -15.29
CA ALA A 15 -16.57 5.94 -15.81
C ALA A 15 -15.66 5.19 -14.82
N THR A 16 -14.50 4.75 -15.29
CA THR A 16 -13.50 4.07 -14.46
C THR A 16 -12.51 5.07 -13.91
N ALA A 17 -12.22 5.00 -12.60
CA ALA A 17 -11.24 5.87 -11.94
C ALA A 17 -9.78 5.60 -12.36
N VAL A 18 -9.51 4.40 -12.88
CA VAL A 18 -8.17 3.91 -13.23
C VAL A 18 -8.10 3.60 -14.73
N PRO A 19 -7.34 4.38 -15.53
CA PRO A 19 -7.10 4.09 -16.95
C PRO A 19 -6.49 2.71 -17.19
N ALA A 20 -6.72 2.17 -18.39
CA ALA A 20 -6.32 0.81 -18.73
C ALA A 20 -4.80 0.58 -18.59
N GLU A 21 -3.98 1.56 -19.00
CA GLU A 21 -2.52 1.40 -19.01
C GLU A 21 -1.90 1.19 -17.63
N ILE A 22 -2.53 1.72 -16.56
CA ILE A 22 -2.05 1.59 -15.18
C ILE A 22 -2.87 0.61 -14.34
N SER A 23 -3.92 0.03 -14.92
CA SER A 23 -4.86 -0.87 -14.22
C SER A 23 -4.14 -2.05 -13.56
N LEU A 24 -3.16 -2.64 -14.23
CA LEU A 24 -2.36 -3.74 -13.70
C LEU A 24 -1.53 -3.32 -12.48
N THR A 25 -0.91 -2.14 -12.51
CA THR A 25 -0.17 -1.61 -11.36
C THR A 25 -1.08 -1.42 -10.16
N ILE A 26 -2.27 -0.84 -10.35
CA ILE A 26 -3.23 -0.64 -9.26
C ILE A 26 -3.80 -1.97 -8.73
N GLN A 27 -4.08 -2.94 -9.60
CA GLN A 27 -4.49 -4.28 -9.18
C GLN A 27 -3.42 -4.95 -8.32
N GLU A 28 -2.16 -4.82 -8.73
CA GLU A 28 -1.03 -5.38 -7.98
C GLU A 28 -0.84 -4.69 -6.62
N MET A 29 -1.00 -3.37 -6.54
CA MET A 29 -1.03 -2.66 -5.25
C MET A 29 -2.16 -3.19 -4.36
N GLY A 30 -3.35 -3.43 -4.92
CA GLY A 30 -4.47 -4.04 -4.19
C GLY A 30 -4.15 -5.45 -3.67
N ARG A 31 -3.51 -6.27 -4.51
CA ARG A 31 -3.08 -7.63 -4.15
C ARG A 31 -2.04 -7.62 -3.02
N VAL A 32 -0.99 -6.80 -3.15
CA VAL A 32 0.07 -6.66 -2.14
C VAL A 32 -0.50 -6.13 -0.82
N ALA A 33 -1.38 -5.12 -0.85
CA ALA A 33 -2.04 -4.64 0.35
C ALA A 33 -2.86 -5.74 1.06
N GLY A 34 -3.56 -6.60 0.30
CA GLY A 34 -4.25 -7.77 0.85
C GLY A 34 -3.31 -8.74 1.55
N LEU A 35 -2.21 -9.12 0.90
CA LEU A 35 -1.21 -10.03 1.49
C LEU A 35 -0.58 -9.47 2.77
N ILE A 36 -0.26 -8.17 2.79
CA ILE A 36 0.30 -7.50 3.97
C ILE A 36 -0.69 -7.52 5.13
N ILE A 37 -1.98 -7.25 4.86
CA ILE A 37 -3.05 -7.30 5.87
C ILE A 37 -3.23 -8.72 6.41
N ASP A 38 -3.26 -9.73 5.54
CA ASP A 38 -3.44 -11.13 5.92
C ASP A 38 -2.27 -11.62 6.79
N LYS A 39 -1.03 -11.27 6.40
CA LYS A 39 0.16 -11.60 7.17
C LYS A 39 0.18 -10.90 8.53
N LEU A 40 -0.22 -9.63 8.58
CA LEU A 40 -0.37 -8.91 9.84
C LEU A 40 -1.36 -9.62 10.79
N ALA A 41 -2.49 -10.09 10.28
CA ALA A 41 -3.45 -10.84 11.08
C ALA A 41 -2.80 -12.09 11.70
N GLY A 42 -2.02 -12.85 10.91
CA GLY A 42 -1.24 -13.98 11.40
C GLY A 42 -0.18 -13.61 12.45
N ILE A 43 0.50 -12.48 12.30
CA ILE A 43 1.46 -11.97 13.28
C ILE A 43 0.78 -11.63 14.61
N ILE A 44 -0.40 -11.00 14.56
CA ILE A 44 -1.15 -10.64 15.77
C ILE A 44 -1.58 -11.90 16.54
N GLU A 45 -2.03 -12.93 15.83
CA GLU A 45 -2.47 -14.19 16.43
C GLU A 45 -1.31 -15.00 17.01
N SER A 46 -0.26 -15.23 16.20
CA SER A 46 0.87 -16.09 16.55
C SER A 46 1.93 -15.41 17.41
N ARG A 47 2.00 -14.06 17.36
CA ARG A 47 3.10 -13.25 17.91
C ARG A 47 4.49 -13.66 17.39
N ASN A 48 4.56 -14.22 16.17
CA ASN A 48 5.80 -14.64 15.55
C ASN A 48 6.66 -13.42 15.16
N LEU A 49 7.86 -13.32 15.76
CA LEU A 49 8.78 -12.21 15.52
C LEU A 49 9.42 -12.24 14.14
N GLU A 50 9.63 -13.43 13.56
CA GLU A 50 10.23 -13.54 12.23
C GLU A 50 9.25 -13.09 11.15
N ASP A 51 7.96 -13.42 11.31
CA ASP A 51 6.92 -12.91 10.40
C ASP A 51 6.78 -11.39 10.50
N ALA A 52 6.90 -10.82 11.71
CA ALA A 52 6.88 -9.37 11.93
C ALA A 52 8.04 -8.65 11.22
N LYS A 53 9.25 -9.19 11.27
CA LYS A 53 10.40 -8.67 10.53
C LYS A 53 10.21 -8.80 9.02
N GLN A 54 9.74 -9.97 8.58
CA GLN A 54 9.52 -10.22 7.15
C GLN A 54 8.39 -9.32 6.59
N LEU A 55 7.39 -8.94 7.38
CA LEU A 55 6.34 -8.00 6.94
C LEU A 55 6.93 -6.64 6.51
N ALA A 56 7.95 -6.15 7.23
CA ALA A 56 8.62 -4.91 6.87
C ALA A 56 9.39 -5.02 5.53
N ILE A 57 9.90 -6.22 5.21
CA ILE A 57 10.55 -6.49 3.92
C ILE A 57 9.50 -6.62 2.80
N ASP A 58 8.35 -7.23 3.10
CA ASP A 58 7.28 -7.41 2.11
C ASP A 58 6.67 -6.08 1.66
N ASP A 59 6.74 -5.04 2.51
CA ASP A 59 6.30 -3.67 2.20
C ASP A 59 7.14 -2.99 1.10
N ASP A 60 8.41 -3.39 0.92
CA ASP A 60 9.27 -2.89 -0.18
C ASP A 60 8.61 -3.06 -1.56
N GLU A 61 7.75 -4.07 -1.71
CA GLU A 61 7.01 -4.29 -2.96
C GLU A 61 5.93 -3.24 -3.19
N MET A 62 5.18 -2.85 -2.15
CA MET A 62 4.24 -1.73 -2.21
C MET A 62 4.95 -0.44 -2.59
N ASP A 63 6.12 -0.24 -2.00
CA ASP A 63 6.99 0.91 -2.18
C ASP A 63 7.48 1.03 -3.63
N LYS A 64 7.88 -0.08 -4.26
CA LYS A 64 8.23 -0.15 -5.69
C LYS A 64 7.03 0.14 -6.58
N LEU A 65 5.86 -0.43 -6.29
CA LEU A 65 4.64 -0.21 -7.06
C LEU A 65 4.18 1.24 -7.01
N HIS A 66 4.28 1.86 -5.83
CA HIS A 66 3.98 3.28 -5.65
C HIS A 66 4.93 4.17 -6.46
N ARG A 67 6.25 3.90 -6.42
CA ARG A 67 7.23 4.61 -7.26
C ARG A 67 6.93 4.46 -8.75
N LYS A 68 6.60 3.24 -9.20
CA LYS A 68 6.23 2.96 -10.60
C LYS A 68 4.98 3.74 -11.02
N LEU A 69 3.97 3.79 -10.16
CA LEU A 69 2.77 4.59 -10.39
C LEU A 69 3.12 6.06 -10.58
N ILE A 70 3.84 6.67 -9.62
CA ILE A 70 4.22 8.09 -9.70
C ILE A 70 5.03 8.38 -10.95
N GLN A 71 6.00 7.54 -11.31
CA GLN A 71 6.77 7.69 -12.56
C GLN A 71 5.89 7.71 -13.80
N THR A 72 4.84 6.88 -13.84
CA THR A 72 3.90 6.86 -14.96
C THR A 72 3.05 8.14 -15.02
N LEU A 73 2.65 8.68 -13.87
CA LEU A 73 1.79 9.88 -13.80
C LEU A 73 2.53 11.19 -14.13
N VAL A 74 3.84 11.26 -13.87
CA VAL A 74 4.66 12.45 -14.17
C VAL A 74 5.28 12.42 -15.56
N ASP A 75 5.11 11.31 -16.29
CA ASP A 75 5.58 11.21 -17.67
C ASP A 75 4.87 12.25 -18.56
N LYS A 76 5.63 12.93 -19.42
CA LYS A 76 5.10 13.96 -20.32
C LYS A 76 4.08 13.42 -21.31
N SER A 77 4.07 12.12 -21.53
CA SER A 77 3.13 11.41 -22.41
C SER A 77 1.80 11.07 -21.73
N TRP A 78 1.62 11.36 -20.43
CA TRP A 78 0.38 11.08 -19.72
C TRP A 78 -0.84 11.74 -20.38
N PRO A 79 -1.77 10.95 -20.95
CA PRO A 79 -2.82 11.52 -21.81
C PRO A 79 -4.12 11.85 -21.07
N HIS A 80 -4.26 11.46 -19.79
CA HIS A 80 -5.53 11.54 -19.05
C HIS A 80 -5.69 12.82 -18.21
N GLY A 81 -4.75 13.75 -18.32
CA GLY A 81 -4.80 15.05 -17.67
C GLY A 81 -4.50 15.03 -16.16
N THR A 82 -4.41 16.24 -15.59
CA THR A 82 -3.95 16.47 -14.21
C THR A 82 -4.92 15.94 -13.17
N GLU A 83 -6.23 16.04 -13.39
CA GLU A 83 -7.24 15.57 -12.43
C GLU A 83 -7.11 14.06 -12.19
N SER A 84 -6.95 13.28 -13.28
CA SER A 84 -6.71 11.84 -13.18
C SER A 84 -5.38 11.54 -12.47
N ALA A 85 -4.32 12.29 -12.76
CA ALA A 85 -3.04 12.13 -12.06
C ALA A 85 -3.15 12.40 -10.54
N ILE A 86 -3.93 13.41 -10.12
CA ILE A 86 -4.17 13.69 -8.70
C ILE A 86 -4.92 12.54 -8.04
N ASP A 87 -6.00 12.06 -8.65
CA ASP A 87 -6.79 10.94 -8.14
C ASP A 87 -5.94 9.69 -7.95
N LEU A 88 -5.10 9.37 -8.94
CA LEU A 88 -4.25 8.19 -8.94
C LEU A 88 -3.09 8.33 -7.95
N THR A 89 -2.55 9.53 -7.78
CA THR A 89 -1.58 9.82 -6.72
C THR A 89 -2.19 9.57 -5.33
N LEU A 90 -3.41 10.05 -5.10
CA LEU A 90 -4.12 9.80 -3.84
C LEU A 90 -4.41 8.31 -3.66
N LEU A 91 -4.81 7.61 -4.72
CA LEU A 91 -5.05 6.16 -4.70
C LEU A 91 -3.80 5.39 -4.29
N GLY A 92 -2.66 5.67 -4.94
CA GLY A 92 -1.38 5.06 -4.60
C GLY A 92 -0.99 5.30 -3.15
N ARG A 93 -1.15 6.53 -2.68
CA ARG A 93 -0.89 6.90 -1.28
C ARG A 93 -1.80 6.18 -0.28
N TYR A 94 -3.05 5.87 -0.63
CA TYR A 94 -3.91 5.12 0.27
C TYR A 94 -3.49 3.66 0.39
N TYR A 95 -2.91 3.07 -0.65
CA TYR A 95 -2.34 1.74 -0.61
C TYR A 95 -1.04 1.68 0.19
N GLU A 96 -0.11 2.61 -0.05
CA GLU A 96 1.14 2.71 0.73
C GLU A 96 0.85 2.89 2.23
N ARG A 97 -0.08 3.79 2.58
CA ARG A 97 -0.52 3.93 3.97
C ARG A 97 -1.13 2.68 4.59
N CYS A 98 -1.79 1.83 3.80
CA CYS A 98 -2.27 0.54 4.34
C CYS A 98 -1.08 -0.31 4.81
N ALA A 99 -0.02 -0.33 4.01
CA ALA A 99 1.14 -1.16 4.23
C ALA A 99 2.02 -0.61 5.38
N ASP A 100 2.30 0.69 5.39
CA ASP A 100 2.93 1.40 6.51
C ASP A 100 2.24 1.13 7.85
N HIS A 101 0.90 1.20 7.86
CA HIS A 101 0.12 0.94 9.06
C HIS A 101 0.27 -0.49 9.53
N ALA A 102 0.34 -1.45 8.61
CA ALA A 102 0.57 -2.85 8.95
C ALA A 102 1.96 -3.07 9.55
N VAL A 103 3.00 -2.50 8.94
CA VAL A 103 4.38 -2.53 9.47
C VAL A 103 4.44 -1.90 10.87
N SER A 104 3.80 -0.74 11.07
CA SER A 104 3.74 -0.07 12.36
C SER A 104 3.08 -0.95 13.44
N ILE A 105 2.02 -1.69 13.11
CA ILE A 105 1.36 -2.62 14.04
C ILE A 105 2.27 -3.82 14.32
N ALA A 106 2.91 -4.41 13.31
CA ALA A 106 3.84 -5.53 13.51
C ALA A 106 5.02 -5.16 14.41
N ARG A 107 5.59 -3.95 14.26
CA ARG A 107 6.63 -3.43 15.17
C ARG A 107 6.14 -3.33 16.63
N ARG A 108 4.87 -2.98 16.84
CA ARG A 108 4.28 -2.96 18.20
C ARG A 108 4.06 -4.37 18.75
N VAL A 109 3.72 -5.35 17.91
CA VAL A 109 3.66 -6.77 18.34
C VAL A 109 5.04 -7.26 18.74
N HIS A 110 6.09 -6.92 17.98
CA HIS A 110 7.47 -7.22 18.35
C HIS A 110 7.81 -6.65 19.74
N TYR A 111 7.57 -5.35 19.94
CA TYR A 111 7.77 -4.70 21.24
C TYR A 111 6.99 -5.37 22.38
N LEU A 112 5.73 -5.78 22.14
CA LEU A 112 4.90 -6.45 23.13
C LEU A 112 5.51 -7.77 23.61
N VAL A 113 6.24 -8.48 22.74
CA VAL A 113 6.87 -9.77 23.06
C VAL A 113 8.26 -9.59 23.68
N THR A 114 9.05 -8.64 23.18
CA THR A 114 10.47 -8.50 23.56
C THR A 114 10.73 -7.43 24.62
N GLY A 115 9.85 -6.43 24.74
CA GLY A 115 10.08 -5.21 25.53
C GLY A 115 10.99 -4.19 24.84
N GLU A 116 11.43 -4.44 23.60
CA GLU A 116 12.37 -3.61 22.87
C GLU A 116 11.81 -3.16 21.52
N PHE A 117 12.01 -1.89 21.18
CA PHE A 117 11.72 -1.39 19.84
C PHE A 117 12.78 -1.95 18.89
N ASP A 118 12.34 -2.47 17.75
CA ASP A 118 13.26 -2.91 16.71
C ASP A 118 14.09 -1.70 16.25
N SER A 119 15.38 -1.71 16.57
CA SER A 119 16.27 -0.54 16.51
C SER A 119 16.95 -0.37 15.15
N LYS A 120 16.45 -1.06 14.10
CA LYS A 120 17.00 -0.93 12.75
C LYS A 120 15.99 -0.35 11.76
N ASN A 121 16.48 0.70 11.09
CA ASN A 121 15.95 1.43 9.93
C ASN A 121 15.01 2.61 10.24
N ASP A 122 15.66 3.73 10.62
CA ASP A 122 15.45 5.02 9.94
C ASP A 122 16.46 5.12 8.78
#